data_AF-M1BJ62-F1
#
_entry.id   AF-M1BJ62-F1
#
_cell.length_a   1.000
_cell.length_b   1.000
_cell.length_c   1.000
_cell.angle_alpha   90.00
_cell.angle_beta   90.00
_cell.angle_gamma   90.00
#
_symmetry.space_group_name_H-M   'P 1'
#
loop_
_entity.id
_entity.type
_entity.pdbx_description
1 polymer ?
#
loop_
_entity_poly.entity_id
_entity_poly.type
_entity_poly.pdbx_seq_one_letter_code
_entity_poly.pdbx_strand_id
1 'polypeptide(L)'
;MVSHQVKALQTNLDGKSKQYKDPSLTNLFLMNNIHYMVRSVRRSEAKDLLGDDWVQRHRRVVQQHANQYKRIAWAKVLIFLPLPLHYFLSQREETRKKIYTAKFIMLYKDEVKLVIKP
;
A
#
# COMPACT_ATOMS: atom_id res chain seq x y z
N MET A 1 7.69 26.08 1.16
CA MET A 1 7.29 25.62 -0.20
C MET A 1 7.16 24.08 -0.29
N VAL A 2 8.19 23.30 0.04
CA VAL A 2 8.18 21.81 -0.04
C VAL A 2 7.08 21.15 0.82
N SER A 3 6.85 21.61 2.05
CA SER A 3 5.79 21.07 2.92
C SER A 3 4.37 21.20 2.31
N HIS A 4 4.09 22.30 1.60
CA HIS A 4 2.80 22.51 0.94
C HIS A 4 2.60 21.52 -0.24
N GLN A 5 3.64 21.27 -1.03
CA GLN A 5 3.61 20.32 -2.15
C GLN A 5 3.38 18.88 -1.65
N VAL A 6 4.07 18.48 -0.57
CA VAL A 6 3.88 17.18 0.08
C VAL A 6 2.44 17.02 0.58
N LYS A 7 1.88 18.05 1.20
CA LYS A 7 0.49 18.04 1.69
C LYS A 7 -0.53 17.93 0.55
N ALA A 8 -0.33 18.68 -0.53
CA ALA A 8 -1.19 18.59 -1.72
C ALA A 8 -1.17 17.18 -2.34
N LEU A 9 0.02 16.56 -2.41
CA LEU A 9 0.16 15.18 -2.88
C LEU A 9 -0.60 14.20 -1.96
N GLN A 10 -0.49 14.35 -0.63
CA GLN A 10 -1.23 13.52 0.31
C GLN A 10 -2.75 13.62 0.14
N THR A 11 -3.28 14.84 -0.01
CA THR A 11 -4.71 15.05 -0.29
C THR A 11 -5.14 14.38 -1.58
N ASN A 12 -4.32 14.45 -2.64
CA ASN A 12 -4.62 13.78 -3.91
C ASN A 12 -4.63 12.26 -3.77
N LEU A 13 -3.68 11.71 -3.03
CA LEU A 13 -3.61 10.27 -2.76
C LEU A 13 -4.81 9.80 -1.94
N ASP A 14 -5.21 10.54 -0.91
CA ASP A 14 -6.41 10.22 -0.13
C ASP A 14 -7.67 10.20 -1.02
N GLY A 15 -7.85 11.23 -1.85
CA GLY A 15 -8.95 11.30 -2.80
C GLY A 15 -8.99 10.12 -3.79
N LYS A 16 -7.84 9.74 -4.35
CA LYS A 16 -7.74 8.57 -5.26
C LYS A 16 -7.97 7.25 -4.54
N SER A 17 -7.50 7.11 -3.30
CA SER A 17 -7.63 5.88 -2.54
C SER A 17 -9.09 5.48 -2.28
N LYS A 18 -9.98 6.46 -2.20
CA LYS A 18 -11.43 6.29 -2.01
C LYS A 18 -12.16 5.72 -3.24
N GLN A 19 -11.51 5.67 -4.40
CA GLN A 19 -12.09 5.08 -5.62
C GLN A 19 -12.06 3.54 -5.59
N TYR A 20 -11.19 2.94 -4.78
CA TYR A 20 -11.14 1.50 -4.61
C TYR A 20 -12.30 1.02 -3.72
N LYS A 21 -13.16 0.16 -4.27
CA LYS A 21 -14.24 -0.48 -3.51
C LYS A 21 -13.74 -1.49 -2.47
N ASP A 22 -12.57 -2.09 -2.70
CA ASP A 22 -11.98 -3.06 -1.78
C ASP A 22 -11.02 -2.35 -0.80
N PRO A 23 -11.32 -2.34 0.52
CA PRO A 23 -10.47 -1.69 1.51
C PRO A 23 -9.03 -2.22 1.56
N SER A 24 -8.79 -3.47 1.15
CA SER A 24 -7.42 -3.98 1.01
C SER A 24 -6.66 -3.25 -0.10
N LEU A 25 -7.30 -2.96 -1.23
CA LEU A 25 -6.66 -2.24 -2.34
C LEU A 25 -6.41 -0.77 -1.99
N THR A 26 -7.30 -0.13 -1.22
CA THR A 26 -7.06 1.21 -0.66
C THR A 26 -5.79 1.25 0.18
N ASN A 27 -5.62 0.30 1.12
CA ASN A 27 -4.44 0.24 1.98
C ASN A 27 -3.16 -0.08 1.19
N LEU A 28 -3.25 -0.96 0.20
CA LEU A 28 -2.14 -1.28 -0.68
C LEU A 28 -1.68 -0.06 -1.50
N PHE A 29 -2.63 0.67 -2.08
CA PHE A 29 -2.36 1.90 -2.83
C PHE A 29 -1.67 2.96 -1.95
N LEU A 30 -2.21 3.21 -0.75
CA LEU A 30 -1.66 4.22 0.17
C LEU A 30 -0.27 3.83 0.66
N MET A 31 -0.06 2.58 1.08
CA MET A 31 1.25 2.08 1.49
C MET A 31 2.31 2.30 0.40
N ASN A 32 2.00 1.91 -0.84
CA ASN A 32 2.95 2.00 -1.96
C ASN A 32 3.31 3.46 -2.30
N ASN A 33 2.30 4.33 -2.41
CA ASN A 33 2.53 5.71 -2.81
C ASN A 33 3.21 6.53 -1.71
N ILE A 34 2.85 6.32 -0.44
CA ILE A 34 3.51 6.98 0.70
C ILE A 34 4.96 6.47 0.83
N HIS A 35 5.19 5.17 0.64
CA HIS A 35 6.54 4.61 0.62
C HIS A 35 7.41 5.24 -0.48
N TYR A 36 6.85 5.41 -1.68
CA TYR A 36 7.54 6.09 -2.77
C TYR A 36 7.86 7.55 -2.42
N MET A 37 6.91 8.29 -1.82
CA MET A 37 7.12 9.66 -1.36
C MET A 37 8.25 9.74 -0.33
N VAL A 38 8.25 8.86 0.68
CA VAL A 38 9.33 8.78 1.68
C VAL A 38 10.68 8.48 1.03
N ARG A 39 10.74 7.52 0.09
CA ARG A 39 11.98 7.19 -0.64
C ARG A 39 12.47 8.37 -1.48
N SER A 40 11.56 9.13 -2.07
CA SER A 40 11.87 10.27 -2.93
C SER A 40 12.41 11.44 -2.09
N VAL A 41 11.77 11.75 -0.96
CA VAL A 41 12.25 12.76 0.00
C VAL A 41 13.63 12.40 0.54
N ARG A 42 13.87 11.14 0.93
CA ARG A 42 15.18 10.70 1.44
C ARG A 42 16.33 10.85 0.42
N ARG A 43 16.02 10.97 -0.87
CA ARG A 43 17.01 11.04 -1.97
C ARG A 43 17.17 12.45 -2.53
N SER A 44 16.47 13.44 -1.97
CA SER A 44 16.55 14.83 -2.39
C SER A 44 16.86 15.75 -1.22
N GLU A 45 17.18 17.00 -1.52
CA GLU A 45 17.41 18.08 -0.53
C GLU A 45 16.17 18.35 0.33
N ALA A 46 15.00 17.83 -0.06
CA ALA A 46 13.79 17.88 0.76
C ALA A 46 13.97 17.17 2.11
N LYS A 47 14.90 16.20 2.21
CA LYS A 47 15.21 15.55 3.49
C LYS A 47 15.69 16.55 4.53
N ASP A 48 16.57 17.46 4.15
CA ASP A 48 17.18 18.43 5.06
C ASP A 48 16.16 19.49 5.51
N LEU A 49 15.20 19.81 4.62
CA LEU A 49 14.12 20.75 4.91
C LEU A 49 12.99 20.15 5.76
N LEU A 50 12.69 18.86 5.60
CA LEU A 50 11.58 18.18 6.31
C LEU A 50 12.03 17.47 7.59
N GLY A 51 13.32 17.11 7.68
CA GLY A 51 13.93 16.43 8.82
C GLY A 51 13.62 14.93 8.90
N ASP A 52 14.42 14.23 9.69
CA ASP A 52 14.28 12.78 9.91
C ASP A 52 12.98 12.40 10.62
N ASP A 53 12.43 13.29 11.45
CA ASP A 53 11.13 13.08 12.12
C ASP A 53 9.98 12.92 11.12
N TRP A 54 9.99 13.71 10.03
CA TRP A 54 9.01 13.57 8.97
C TRP A 54 9.13 12.20 8.31
N VAL A 55 10.35 11.76 8.02
CA VAL A 55 10.63 10.44 7.42
C VAL A 55 10.13 9.31 8.33
N GLN A 56 10.43 9.39 9.63
CA GLN A 56 10.00 8.39 10.60
C GLN A 56 8.47 8.34 10.75
N ARG A 57 7.79 9.49 10.85
CA ARG A 57 6.32 9.54 10.89
C ARG A 57 5.70 8.87 9.68
N HIS A 58 6.17 9.18 8.48
CA HIS A 58 5.59 8.61 7.26
C HIS A 58 5.93 7.13 7.09
N ARG A 59 7.09 6.65 7.57
CA ARG A 59 7.36 5.21 7.67
C ARG A 59 6.37 4.48 8.56
N ARG A 60 5.98 5.07 9.70
CA ARG A 60 4.94 4.49 10.58
C ARG A 60 3.60 4.39 9.86
N VAL A 61 3.22 5.40 9.09
CA VAL A 61 1.99 5.38 8.28
C VAL A 61 2.03 4.28 7.21
N VAL A 62 3.16 4.11 6.51
CA VAL A 62 3.35 2.99 5.57
C VAL A 62 3.12 1.65 6.27
N GLN A 63 3.71 1.46 7.47
CA GLN A 63 3.56 0.22 8.22
C GLN A 63 2.12 -0.01 8.69
N GLN A 64 1.39 1.04 9.08
CA GLN A 64 -0.02 0.94 9.46
C GLN A 64 -0.87 0.43 8.29
N HIS A 65 -0.72 1.01 7.10
CA HIS A 65 -1.42 0.53 5.91
C HIS A 65 -1.00 -0.89 5.51
N ALA A 66 0.30 -1.23 5.65
CA ALA A 66 0.77 -2.59 5.42
C ALA A 66 0.08 -3.61 6.33
N ASN A 67 -0.03 -3.30 7.62
CA ASN A 67 -0.67 -4.16 8.61
C ASN A 67 -2.18 -4.29 8.34
N GLN A 68 -2.84 -3.19 7.99
CA GLN A 68 -4.27 -3.20 7.67
C GLN A 68 -4.55 -3.96 6.37
N TYR A 69 -3.72 -3.79 5.35
CA TYR A 69 -3.79 -4.59 4.12
C TYR A 69 -3.68 -6.08 4.43
N LYS A 70 -2.66 -6.48 5.19
CA LYS A 70 -2.47 -7.88 5.60
C LYS A 70 -3.72 -8.39 6.32
N ARG A 71 -4.19 -7.70 7.35
CA ARG A 71 -5.38 -8.12 8.12
C ARG A 71 -6.60 -8.34 7.24
N ILE A 72 -6.92 -7.39 6.36
CA ILE A 72 -8.11 -7.47 5.50
C ILE A 72 -7.95 -8.55 4.42
N ALA A 73 -6.79 -8.60 3.76
CA ALA A 73 -6.53 -9.57 2.69
C ALA A 73 -6.52 -11.01 3.23
N TRP A 74 -5.87 -11.24 4.38
CA TRP A 74 -5.81 -12.56 5.01
C TRP A 74 -7.16 -13.02 5.54
N ALA A 75 -7.98 -12.12 6.10
CA ALA A 75 -9.35 -12.47 6.51
C ALA A 75 -10.15 -13.07 5.33
N LYS A 76 -9.99 -12.52 4.12
CA LYS A 76 -10.63 -13.08 2.92
C LYS A 76 -10.09 -14.46 2.58
N VAL A 77 -8.77 -14.64 2.57
CA VAL A 77 -8.13 -15.93 2.26
C VAL A 77 -8.56 -17.03 3.24
N LEU A 78 -8.63 -16.71 4.54
CA LEU A 78 -9.05 -17.66 5.58
C LEU A 78 -10.49 -18.13 5.40
N ILE A 79 -11.39 -17.31 4.86
CA ILE A 79 -12.77 -17.72 4.53
C ILE A 79 -12.78 -18.78 3.42
N PHE A 80 -11.85 -18.73 2.47
CA PHE A 80 -11.78 -19.69 1.37
C PHE A 80 -11.00 -20.96 1.72
N LEU A 81 -10.15 -20.95 2.75
CA LEU A 81 -9.31 -22.08 3.13
C LEU A 81 -10.08 -23.40 3.41
N PRO A 82 -11.27 -23.40 4.02
CA PRO A 82 -12.06 -24.61 4.22
C PRO A 82 -12.93 -25.00 3.00
N LEU A 83 -12.91 -24.20 1.91
CA LEU A 83 -13.75 -24.46 0.74
C LEU A 83 -13.03 -25.39 -0.26
N PRO A 84 -13.77 -26.27 -0.96
CA PRO A 84 -13.19 -27.17 -1.96
C PRO A 84 -12.47 -26.41 -3.08
N LEU A 85 -11.43 -27.03 -3.66
CA LEU A 85 -10.55 -26.42 -4.67
C LEU A 85 -11.31 -25.82 -5.88
N HIS A 86 -12.44 -26.40 -6.28
CA HIS A 86 -13.27 -25.85 -7.37
C HIS A 86 -13.81 -24.45 -7.07
N TYR A 87 -14.04 -24.11 -5.79
CA TYR A 87 -14.48 -22.79 -5.35
C TYR A 87 -13.35 -21.75 -5.37
N PHE A 88 -12.10 -22.20 -5.21
CA PHE A 88 -10.91 -21.36 -5.33
C PHE A 88 -10.61 -21.02 -6.80
N LEU A 89 -10.80 -21.99 -7.69
CA LEU A 89 -10.59 -21.81 -9.13
C LEU A 89 -11.71 -20.99 -9.80
N SER A 90 -12.88 -20.87 -9.17
CA SER A 90 -13.97 -19.99 -9.63
C SER A 90 -13.79 -18.52 -9.20
N GLN A 91 -12.85 -18.21 -8.31
CA GLN A 91 -12.54 -16.83 -7.93
C GLN A 91 -11.81 -16.10 -9.06
N ARG A 92 -12.29 -14.89 -9.40
CA ARG A 92 -11.72 -14.05 -10.47
C ARG A 92 -10.22 -13.82 -10.27
N GLU A 93 -9.52 -13.63 -11.39
CA GLU A 93 -8.09 -13.35 -11.50
C GLU A 93 -7.57 -12.25 -10.55
N GLU A 94 -8.44 -11.29 -10.23
CA GLU A 94 -8.24 -10.23 -9.22
C GLU A 94 -7.86 -10.76 -7.83
N THR A 95 -8.54 -11.82 -7.36
CA THR A 95 -8.28 -12.44 -6.04
C THR A 95 -6.94 -13.15 -6.03
N ARG A 96 -6.58 -13.81 -7.14
CA ARG A 96 -5.26 -14.42 -7.33
C ARG A 96 -4.17 -13.35 -7.33
N LYS A 97 -4.33 -12.26 -8.10
CA LYS A 97 -3.40 -11.12 -8.09
C LYS A 97 -3.22 -10.54 -6.69
N LYS A 98 -4.28 -10.42 -5.89
CA LYS A 98 -4.20 -9.96 -4.49
C LYS A 98 -3.38 -10.89 -3.59
N ILE A 99 -3.54 -12.21 -3.73
CA ILE A 99 -2.77 -13.21 -3.00
C ILE A 99 -1.29 -13.18 -3.41
N TYR A 100 -0.99 -13.13 -4.71
CA TYR A 100 0.38 -13.00 -5.20
C TYR A 100 1.02 -11.70 -4.77
N THR A 101 0.28 -10.58 -4.79
CA THR A 101 0.77 -9.28 -4.33
C THR A 101 1.03 -9.28 -2.82
N ALA A 102 0.17 -9.89 -2.00
CA ALA A 102 0.41 -10.07 -0.58
C ALA A 102 1.65 -10.94 -0.30
N LYS A 103 1.80 -12.05 -1.03
CA LYS A 103 2.98 -12.94 -0.94
C LYS A 103 4.26 -12.19 -1.37
N PHE A 104 4.18 -11.38 -2.40
CA PHE A 104 5.26 -10.55 -2.91
C PHE A 104 5.67 -9.43 -1.93
N ILE A 105 4.70 -8.73 -1.32
CA ILE A 105 4.94 -7.71 -0.27
C ILE A 105 5.55 -8.33 1.00
N MET A 106 5.24 -9.59 1.30
CA MET A 106 5.85 -10.29 2.43
C MET A 106 7.26 -10.82 2.13
N LEU A 107 7.57 -11.13 0.87
CA LEU A 107 8.87 -11.67 0.44
C LEU A 107 9.88 -10.56 0.08
N TYR A 108 9.43 -9.45 -0.49
CA TYR A 108 10.28 -8.37 -0.98
C TYR A 108 10.00 -7.10 -0.19
N LYS A 109 10.60 -7.02 1.00
CA LYS A 109 10.50 -5.86 1.89
C LYS A 109 11.27 -4.64 1.36
N ASP A 110 12.18 -4.81 0.40
CA ASP A 110 13.08 -3.75 -0.06
C ASP A 110 13.01 -3.40 -1.55
N GLU A 111 12.31 -4.17 -2.37
CA GLU A 111 12.21 -3.87 -3.79
C GLU A 111 10.76 -4.05 -4.26
N VAL A 112 10.11 -2.94 -4.65
CA VAL A 112 9.42 -2.77 -5.94
C VAL A 112 8.43 -1.60 -5.88
N LYS A 113 8.47 -0.79 -6.94
CA LYS A 113 7.46 0.22 -7.30
C LYS A 113 6.26 -0.51 -7.92
N LEU A 114 5.17 -0.66 -7.20
CA LEU A 114 3.88 -0.98 -7.80
C LEU A 114 3.04 0.30 -7.86
N VAL A 115 3.05 0.95 -9.03
CA VAL A 115 2.07 2.02 -9.35
C VAL A 115 0.76 1.32 -9.70
N ILE A 116 -0.11 1.16 -8.70
CA ILE A 116 -1.48 0.71 -8.94
C ILE A 116 -2.25 1.93 -9.45
N LYS A 117 -2.69 1.88 -10.71
CA LYS A 117 -3.62 2.88 -11.26
C LYS A 117 -5.04 2.53 -10.81
N PRO A 118 -5.90 3.54 -10.58
CA PRO A 118 -7.32 3.31 -10.32
C PRO A 118 -8.02 2.63 -11.51
#